data_AF-A0A239LBU2-F1
#
_entry.id   AF-A0A239LBU2-F1
#
_cell.length_a   1.000
_cell.length_b   1.000
_cell.length_c   1.000
_cell.angle_alpha   90.00
_cell.angle_beta   90.00
_cell.angle_gamma   90.00
#
_symmetry.space_group_name_H-M   'P 1'
#
loop_
_entity.id
_entity.type
_entity.pdbx_description
1 polymer ?
#
loop_
_entity_poly.entity_id
_entity_poly.type
_entity_poly.pdbx_seq_one_letter_code
_entity_poly.pdbx_strand_id
1 'polypeptide(L)'
;MQLKRIYWIATALLALMYLAGGAYYLSDMAGVQAIYPTLGYPPYLVPILAVLKPLAAVTILWRFSVALSDLAYITRGELRGYASDISFADQASIRKRAASNDPNGATFLSHSSKDQDLVVGAVRVLEGHGAKVYIDEVDPEMPPYTTDETASLLKKRIGQTKRFVLLASPNSKESRWVPWELGIADGNKGIEKIALFPAADTSHEKAWASWEYLGLYRRIVWGDLQGYQKKVWMVIDEKRNVATELSKWLAGA
;
A
#
# COMPACT_ATOMS: atom_id res chain seq x y z
N MET A 1 -8.16 -16.24 9.52
CA MET A 1 -9.50 -16.49 10.14
C MET A 1 -9.56 -16.17 11.64
N GLN A 2 -8.61 -16.60 12.47
CA GLN A 2 -8.65 -16.35 13.93
C GLN A 2 -8.45 -14.87 14.30
N LEU A 3 -7.48 -14.16 13.70
CA LEU A 3 -7.21 -12.74 14.00
C LEU A 3 -8.39 -11.81 13.66
N LYS A 4 -9.10 -12.08 12.55
CA LYS A 4 -10.30 -11.33 12.15
C LYS A 4 -11.41 -11.44 13.18
N ARG A 5 -11.64 -12.65 13.72
CA ARG A 5 -12.63 -12.88 14.79
C ARG A 5 -12.23 -12.16 16.07
N ILE A 6 -10.96 -12.24 16.48
CA ILE A 6 -10.45 -11.56 17.67
C ILE A 6 -10.61 -10.05 17.55
N TYR A 7 -10.27 -9.46 16.40
CA TYR A 7 -10.48 -8.04 16.13
C TYR A 7 -11.96 -7.64 16.29
N TRP A 8 -12.88 -8.35 15.63
CA TRP A 8 -14.31 -8.03 15.72
C TRP A 8 -14.88 -8.21 17.13
N ILE A 9 -14.44 -9.22 17.85
CA ILE A 9 -14.84 -9.45 19.25
C ILE A 9 -14.32 -8.30 20.13
N ALA A 10 -13.04 -7.92 20.00
CA ALA A 10 -12.46 -6.83 20.77
C ALA A 10 -13.13 -5.47 20.46
N THR A 11 -13.36 -5.17 19.18
CA THR A 11 -14.05 -3.95 18.73
C THR A 11 -15.50 -3.90 19.26
N ALA A 12 -16.22 -5.03 19.21
CA ALA A 12 -17.58 -5.11 19.73
C ALA A 12 -17.63 -4.95 21.26
N LEU A 13 -16.71 -5.59 21.99
CA LEU A 13 -16.60 -5.46 23.45
C LEU A 13 -16.25 -4.02 23.86
N LEU A 14 -15.31 -3.38 23.16
CA LEU A 14 -14.94 -2.00 23.42
C LEU A 14 -16.11 -1.04 23.16
N ALA A 15 -16.81 -1.18 22.03
CA ALA A 15 -17.98 -0.38 21.72
C ALA A 15 -19.11 -0.60 22.74
N LEU A 16 -19.34 -1.84 23.17
CA LEU A 16 -20.32 -2.18 24.20
C LEU A 16 -20.00 -1.50 25.54
N MET A 17 -18.73 -1.47 25.94
CA MET A 17 -18.29 -0.81 27.17
C MET A 17 -18.57 0.70 27.14
N TYR A 18 -18.33 1.35 25.99
CA TYR A 18 -18.68 2.76 25.80
C TYR A 18 -20.19 3.00 25.82
N LEU A 19 -20.98 2.15 25.16
CA LEU A 19 -22.45 2.25 25.16
C LEU A 19 -23.04 2.03 26.56
N ALA A 20 -22.61 0.98 27.26
CA ALA A 20 -23.09 0.68 28.62
C ALA A 20 -22.74 1.80 29.60
N GLY A 21 -21.52 2.33 29.54
CA GLY A 21 -21.12 3.48 30.35
C GLY A 21 -21.91 4.75 29.99
N GLY A 22 -22.17 5.00 28.70
CA GLY A 22 -22.99 6.14 28.27
C GLY A 22 -24.43 6.03 28.74
N ALA A 23 -25.05 4.85 28.59
CA ALA A 23 -26.39 4.56 29.08
C ALA A 23 -26.50 4.76 30.60
N TYR A 24 -25.50 4.29 31.37
CA TYR A 24 -25.46 4.50 32.81
C TYR A 24 -25.41 5.99 33.20
N TYR A 25 -24.62 6.79 32.48
CA TYR A 25 -24.51 8.23 32.72
C TYR A 25 -25.81 8.96 32.40
N LEU A 26 -26.58 8.47 31.42
CA LEU A 26 -27.89 9.03 31.06
C LEU A 26 -29.00 8.57 32.02
N SER A 27 -28.92 7.35 32.56
CA SER A 27 -29.92 6.81 33.49
C SER A 27 -29.81 7.39 34.89
N ASP A 28 -28.60 7.66 35.38
CA ASP A 28 -28.36 8.21 36.71
C ASP A 28 -27.32 9.34 36.69
N MET A 29 -27.68 10.44 36.01
CA MET A 29 -26.77 11.57 35.86
C MET A 29 -26.43 12.23 37.19
N ALA A 30 -27.41 12.35 38.10
CA ALA A 30 -27.23 12.98 39.41
C ALA A 30 -26.29 12.16 40.31
N GLY A 31 -26.46 10.83 40.36
CA GLY A 31 -25.57 9.95 41.12
C GLY A 31 -24.13 10.00 40.60
N VAL A 32 -23.95 9.97 39.27
CA VAL A 32 -22.61 10.08 38.67
C VAL A 32 -21.98 11.45 38.96
N GLN A 33 -22.74 12.55 38.90
CA GLN A 33 -22.24 13.89 39.24
C GLN A 33 -21.82 14.04 40.69
N ALA A 34 -22.45 13.32 41.63
CA ALA A 34 -22.07 13.34 43.04
C ALA A 34 -20.73 12.63 43.31
N ILE A 35 -20.35 11.66 42.49
CA ILE A 35 -19.10 10.89 42.64
C ILE A 35 -17.90 11.64 42.06
N TYR A 36 -18.07 12.38 40.96
CA TYR A 36 -16.95 13.04 40.27
C TYR A 36 -16.09 13.96 41.16
N PRO A 37 -16.68 14.80 42.03
CA PRO A 37 -15.90 15.63 42.97
C PRO A 37 -15.04 14.81 43.95
N THR A 38 -15.48 13.62 44.37
CA THR A 38 -14.72 12.77 45.29
C THR A 38 -13.47 12.17 44.64
N LEU A 39 -13.49 12.08 43.31
CA LEU A 39 -12.36 11.65 42.47
C LEU A 39 -11.48 12.83 41.99
N GLY A 40 -11.79 14.07 42.41
CA GLY A 40 -11.05 15.27 42.00
C GLY A 40 -11.46 15.84 40.63
N TYR A 41 -12.60 15.43 40.07
CA TYR A 41 -13.08 15.88 38.77
C TYR A 41 -14.29 16.84 38.88
N PRO A 42 -14.38 17.87 38.01
CA PRO A 42 -15.54 18.74 37.99
C PRO A 42 -16.84 18.03 37.53
N PRO A 43 -18.00 18.29 38.17
CA PRO A 43 -19.26 17.60 37.88
C PRO A 43 -19.87 17.99 36.51
N TYR A 44 -19.47 19.12 35.92
CA TYR A 44 -19.92 19.52 34.58
C TYR A 44 -19.39 18.59 33.46
N LEU A 45 -18.38 17.75 33.74
CA LEU A 45 -17.85 16.79 32.77
C LEU A 45 -18.83 15.64 32.49
N VAL A 46 -19.69 15.30 33.46
CA VAL A 46 -20.63 14.16 33.34
C VAL A 46 -21.56 14.27 32.14
N PRO A 47 -22.31 15.38 31.91
CA PRO A 47 -23.16 15.51 30.73
C PRO A 47 -22.38 15.49 29.41
N ILE A 48 -21.15 16.03 29.38
CA ILE A 48 -20.28 15.99 28.20
C ILE A 48 -19.90 14.53 27.90
N LEU A 49 -19.47 13.78 28.91
CA LEU A 49 -19.08 12.37 28.77
C LEU A 49 -20.28 11.46 28.46
N ALA A 50 -21.47 11.79 28.95
CA ALA A 50 -22.70 11.08 28.64
C ALA A 50 -23.01 11.09 27.13
N VAL A 51 -22.66 12.18 26.43
CA VAL A 51 -22.80 12.30 24.97
C VAL A 51 -21.58 11.74 24.23
N LEU A 52 -20.37 12.00 24.71
CA LEU A 52 -19.14 11.53 24.05
C LEU A 52 -19.01 10.00 24.05
N LYS A 53 -19.51 9.31 25.08
CA LYS A 53 -19.41 7.83 25.17
C LYS A 53 -20.19 7.13 24.03
N PRO A 54 -21.48 7.42 23.77
CA PRO A 54 -22.18 6.91 22.60
C PRO A 54 -21.53 7.31 21.27
N LEU A 55 -21.07 8.55 21.12
CA LEU A 55 -20.36 9.00 19.92
C LEU A 55 -19.05 8.23 19.70
N ALA A 56 -18.32 7.92 20.76
CA ALA A 56 -17.13 7.07 20.70
C ALA A 56 -17.48 5.66 20.21
N ALA A 57 -18.57 5.06 20.70
CA ALA A 57 -19.02 3.76 20.21
C ALA A 57 -19.41 3.81 18.72
N VAL A 58 -20.16 4.83 18.30
CA VAL A 58 -20.52 5.03 16.89
C VAL A 58 -19.28 5.19 16.02
N THR A 59 -18.31 6.01 16.43
CA THR A 59 -17.08 6.22 15.65
C THR A 59 -16.21 4.97 15.57
N ILE A 60 -16.11 4.18 16.65
CA ILE A 60 -15.41 2.89 16.66
C ILE A 60 -16.05 1.89 15.68
N LEU A 61 -17.38 1.80 15.69
CA LEU A 61 -18.13 0.90 14.81
C LEU A 61 -18.17 1.40 13.36
N TRP A 62 -18.09 2.71 13.14
CA TRP A 62 -18.11 3.32 11.81
C TRP A 62 -16.74 3.24 11.11
N ARG A 63 -15.62 3.34 11.85
CA ARG A 63 -14.29 3.05 11.31
C ARG A 63 -14.10 1.53 11.17
N PHE A 64 -14.77 0.96 10.18
CA PHE A 64 -14.41 -0.36 9.66
C PHE A 64 -13.04 -0.20 8.98
N SER A 65 -11.97 -0.31 9.76
CA SER A 65 -10.63 -0.24 9.21
C SER A 65 -10.50 -1.33 8.16
N VAL A 66 -9.99 -1.03 6.97
CA VAL A 66 -9.52 -2.05 6.03
C VAL A 66 -8.82 -3.10 6.87
N ALA A 67 -9.37 -4.31 6.90
CA ALA A 67 -8.88 -5.34 7.80
C ALA A 67 -7.47 -5.70 7.34
N LEU A 68 -6.47 -5.00 7.90
CA LEU A 68 -5.04 -5.17 7.59
C LEU A 68 -4.59 -6.62 7.85
N SER A 69 -5.40 -7.41 8.56
CA SER A 69 -5.14 -8.81 8.93
C SER A 69 -5.31 -9.82 7.79
N ASP A 70 -5.97 -9.46 6.68
CA ASP A 70 -6.10 -10.35 5.50
C ASP A 70 -5.33 -9.82 4.25
N LEU A 71 -4.52 -8.77 4.42
CA LEU A 71 -3.65 -8.24 3.37
C LEU A 71 -2.39 -9.07 3.25
N ALA A 72 -2.13 -9.58 2.05
CA ALA A 72 -0.90 -10.29 1.73
C ALA A 72 -0.05 -9.44 0.79
N TYR A 73 1.23 -9.31 1.12
CA TYR A 73 2.22 -8.92 0.12
C TYR A 73 2.47 -10.08 -0.80
N ILE A 74 2.68 -9.80 -2.09
CA ILE A 74 3.15 -10.82 -2.99
C ILE A 74 4.60 -11.16 -2.65
N THR A 75 4.90 -12.45 -2.72
CA THR A 75 6.22 -12.99 -2.50
C THR A 75 7.00 -13.08 -3.81
N ARG A 76 8.34 -13.13 -3.73
CA ARG A 76 9.20 -13.45 -4.86
C ARG A 76 8.81 -14.77 -5.53
N GLY A 77 8.44 -15.77 -4.72
CA GLY A 77 7.98 -17.07 -5.21
C GLY A 77 6.72 -16.96 -6.06
N GLU A 78 5.73 -16.19 -5.62
CA GLU A 78 4.49 -15.96 -6.39
C GLU A 78 4.74 -15.19 -7.68
N LEU A 79 5.58 -14.13 -7.64
CA LEU A 79 5.99 -13.40 -8.85
C LEU A 79 6.69 -14.30 -9.88
N ARG A 80 7.56 -15.20 -9.41
CA ARG A 80 8.17 -16.23 -10.28
C ARG A 80 7.14 -17.22 -10.81
N GLY A 81 6.15 -17.59 -10.01
CA GLY A 81 5.01 -18.42 -10.43
C GLY A 81 4.30 -17.81 -11.64
N TYR A 82 3.96 -16.52 -11.56
CA TYR A 82 3.41 -15.78 -12.71
C TYR A 82 4.35 -15.75 -13.92
N ALA A 83 5.67 -15.88 -13.76
CA ALA A 83 6.57 -15.99 -14.92
C ALA A 83 6.62 -17.43 -15.46
N SER A 84 6.65 -18.45 -14.59
CA SER A 84 6.81 -19.86 -14.96
C SER A 84 5.62 -20.46 -15.71
N ASP A 85 4.44 -19.83 -15.64
CA ASP A 85 3.25 -20.26 -16.38
C ASP A 85 3.40 -20.11 -17.91
N ILE A 86 4.43 -19.41 -18.39
CA ILE A 86 4.66 -19.14 -19.80
C ILE A 86 6.08 -19.52 -20.22
N SER A 87 6.27 -19.73 -21.53
CA SER A 87 7.56 -20.13 -22.07
C SER A 87 8.63 -19.04 -21.87
N PHE A 88 9.91 -19.43 -21.84
CA PHE A 88 11.02 -18.48 -21.76
C PHE A 88 11.01 -17.47 -22.93
N ALA A 89 10.58 -17.89 -24.12
CA ALA A 89 10.43 -17.01 -25.27
C ALA A 89 9.35 -15.95 -25.04
N ASP A 90 8.24 -16.33 -24.43
CA ASP A 90 7.16 -15.38 -24.07
C ASP A 90 7.61 -14.41 -22.98
N GLN A 91 8.38 -14.88 -21.99
CA GLN A 91 8.97 -14.00 -20.98
C GLN A 91 9.87 -12.94 -21.60
N ALA A 92 10.76 -13.34 -22.52
CA ALA A 92 11.63 -12.43 -23.25
C ALA A 92 10.83 -11.45 -24.13
N SER A 93 9.77 -11.92 -24.78
CA SER A 93 8.85 -11.09 -25.56
C SER A 93 8.15 -10.02 -24.70
N ILE A 94 7.67 -10.39 -23.51
CA ILE A 94 7.03 -9.45 -22.57
C ILE A 94 8.00 -8.35 -22.15
N ARG A 95 9.24 -8.70 -21.79
CA ARG A 95 10.25 -7.69 -21.42
C ARG A 95 10.57 -6.77 -22.58
N LYS A 96 10.84 -7.32 -23.75
CA LYS A 96 11.12 -6.55 -24.96
C LYS A 96 9.97 -5.59 -25.28
N ARG A 97 8.72 -6.06 -25.17
CA ARG A 97 7.53 -5.22 -25.34
C ARG A 97 7.51 -4.08 -24.32
N ALA A 98 7.67 -4.39 -23.03
CA ALA A 98 7.67 -3.39 -21.97
C ALA A 98 8.80 -2.34 -22.12
N ALA A 99 9.97 -2.74 -22.61
CA ALA A 99 11.08 -1.83 -22.91
C ALA A 99 10.81 -0.94 -24.13
N SER A 100 10.07 -1.45 -25.11
CA SER A 100 9.69 -0.73 -26.33
C SER A 100 8.43 0.14 -26.21
N ASN A 101 7.71 0.05 -25.10
CA ASN A 101 6.45 0.77 -24.92
C ASN A 101 6.68 2.29 -24.90
N ASP A 102 5.78 3.04 -25.54
CA ASP A 102 5.77 4.51 -25.40
C ASP A 102 5.58 4.88 -23.92
N PRO A 103 6.51 5.64 -23.30
CA PRO A 103 6.40 6.05 -21.91
C PRO A 103 5.21 6.98 -21.65
N ASN A 104 4.69 7.68 -22.65
CA ASN A 104 3.54 8.58 -22.47
C ASN A 104 2.31 7.80 -22.02
N GLY A 105 1.82 8.11 -20.82
CA GLY A 105 0.65 7.45 -20.25
C GLY A 105 0.89 6.04 -19.68
N ALA A 106 2.10 5.49 -19.84
CA ALA A 106 2.48 4.19 -19.29
C ALA A 106 2.71 4.24 -17.77
N THR A 107 2.86 3.08 -17.15
CA THR A 107 3.34 2.93 -15.76
C THR A 107 4.81 2.58 -15.80
N PHE A 108 5.66 3.43 -15.22
CA PHE A 108 7.08 3.15 -15.08
C PHE A 108 7.27 2.05 -14.03
N LEU A 109 7.98 0.98 -14.37
CA LEU A 109 8.34 -0.09 -13.44
C LEU A 109 9.84 -0.04 -13.12
N SER A 110 10.18 0.60 -12.00
CA SER A 110 11.54 0.62 -11.45
C SER A 110 11.83 -0.70 -10.74
N HIS A 111 13.01 -1.27 -10.98
CA HIS A 111 13.43 -2.56 -10.41
C HIS A 111 14.96 -2.65 -10.36
N SER A 112 15.50 -3.54 -9.52
CA SER A 112 16.93 -3.82 -9.52
C SER A 112 17.28 -4.72 -10.71
N SER A 113 18.44 -4.51 -11.35
CA SER A 113 18.95 -5.42 -12.39
C SER A 113 19.20 -6.84 -11.87
N LYS A 114 19.27 -7.04 -10.54
CA LYS A 114 19.33 -8.35 -9.88
C LYS A 114 17.97 -9.05 -9.74
N ASP A 115 16.86 -8.36 -10.02
CA ASP A 115 15.48 -8.86 -9.84
C ASP A 115 14.79 -9.21 -11.17
N GLN A 116 15.57 -9.44 -12.21
CA GLN A 116 15.05 -9.72 -13.56
C GLN A 116 14.02 -10.85 -13.57
N ASP A 117 14.27 -11.91 -12.82
CA ASP A 117 13.38 -13.06 -12.66
C ASP A 117 11.99 -12.71 -12.09
N LEU A 118 11.84 -11.56 -11.43
CA LEU A 118 10.59 -11.08 -10.85
C LEU A 118 9.82 -10.12 -11.76
N VAL A 119 10.54 -9.44 -12.67
CA VAL A 119 10.00 -8.38 -13.54
C VAL A 119 8.82 -8.86 -14.37
N VAL A 120 8.92 -10.05 -14.97
CA VAL A 120 7.87 -10.58 -15.85
C VAL A 120 6.57 -10.81 -15.07
N GLY A 121 6.67 -11.38 -13.86
CA GLY A 121 5.52 -11.54 -12.98
C GLY A 121 4.87 -10.21 -12.64
N ALA A 122 5.69 -9.20 -12.30
CA ALA A 122 5.19 -7.86 -11.99
C ALA A 122 4.50 -7.19 -13.19
N VAL A 123 5.10 -7.28 -14.38
CA VAL A 123 4.50 -6.79 -15.64
C VAL A 123 3.15 -7.46 -15.89
N ARG A 124 3.08 -8.80 -15.78
CA ARG A 124 1.83 -9.54 -15.99
C ARG A 124 0.73 -9.11 -15.04
N VAL A 125 1.05 -8.89 -13.76
CA VAL A 125 0.07 -8.40 -12.79
C VAL A 125 -0.42 -7.01 -13.18
N LEU A 126 0.48 -6.07 -13.48
CA LEU A 126 0.12 -4.70 -13.83
C LEU A 126 -0.67 -4.62 -15.15
N GLU A 127 -0.21 -5.30 -16.21
CA GLU A 127 -0.89 -5.35 -17.51
C GLU A 127 -2.25 -6.05 -17.40
N GLY A 128 -2.36 -7.10 -16.58
CA GLY A 128 -3.62 -7.76 -16.25
C GLY A 128 -4.65 -6.84 -15.58
N HIS A 129 -4.22 -5.71 -15.02
CA HIS A 129 -5.07 -4.67 -14.43
C HIS A 129 -5.14 -3.41 -15.30
N GLY A 130 -4.79 -3.50 -16.59
CA GLY A 130 -5.00 -2.45 -17.58
C GLY A 130 -3.88 -1.40 -17.66
N ALA A 131 -2.74 -1.60 -16.99
CA ALA A 131 -1.58 -0.76 -17.23
C ALA A 131 -0.89 -1.11 -18.55
N LYS A 132 -0.39 -0.10 -19.25
CA LYS A 132 0.72 -0.27 -20.18
C LYS A 132 2.01 -0.10 -19.37
N VAL A 133 2.84 -1.12 -19.27
CA VAL A 133 4.06 -1.06 -18.45
C VAL A 133 5.25 -0.62 -19.28
N TYR A 134 5.99 0.37 -18.79
CA TYR A 134 7.26 0.79 -19.35
C TYR A 134 8.39 0.40 -18.40
N ILE A 135 9.39 -0.30 -18.92
CA ILE A 135 10.61 -0.63 -18.21
C ILE A 135 11.75 0.06 -18.94
N ASP A 136 12.59 0.80 -18.23
CA ASP A 136 13.85 1.22 -18.83
C ASP A 136 14.88 0.09 -18.63
N GLU A 137 15.27 -0.58 -19.71
CA GLU A 137 16.44 -1.47 -19.70
C GLU A 137 17.69 -0.60 -19.78
N VAL A 138 18.03 0.03 -18.66
CA VAL A 138 19.36 0.60 -18.46
C VAL A 138 20.27 -0.58 -18.12
N ASP A 139 20.99 -1.02 -19.16
CA ASP A 139 21.99 -2.09 -19.26
C ASP A 139 22.63 -2.58 -17.92
N PRO A 140 22.66 -3.91 -17.65
CA PRO A 140 23.36 -4.50 -16.50
C PRO A 140 24.85 -4.12 -16.36
N GLU A 141 25.51 -3.67 -17.43
CA GLU A 141 26.92 -3.30 -17.45
C GLU A 141 27.18 -1.79 -17.54
N MET A 142 26.19 -0.92 -17.29
CA MET A 142 26.47 0.53 -17.34
C MET A 142 27.52 0.94 -16.30
N PRO A 143 28.55 1.71 -16.71
CA PRO A 143 29.65 2.09 -15.84
C PRO A 143 29.17 2.95 -14.65
N PRO A 144 30.01 3.10 -13.61
CA PRO A 144 29.71 3.92 -12.43
C PRO A 144 29.38 5.39 -12.71
N TYR A 145 29.64 5.85 -13.93
CA TYR A 145 29.44 7.21 -14.39
C TYR A 145 28.40 7.15 -15.50
N THR A 146 27.15 7.39 -15.14
CA THR A 146 26.12 7.74 -16.12
C THR A 146 26.57 8.97 -16.90
N THR A 147 26.28 9.01 -18.19
CA THR A 147 26.36 10.27 -18.91
C THR A 147 25.16 11.14 -18.50
N ASP A 148 25.31 12.46 -18.59
CA ASP A 148 24.24 13.40 -18.26
C ASP A 148 23.03 13.19 -19.19
N GLU A 149 23.27 12.72 -20.41
CA GLU A 149 22.23 12.42 -21.41
C GLU A 149 21.36 11.23 -21.00
N THR A 150 21.95 10.14 -20.51
CA THR A 150 21.20 8.96 -20.05
C THR A 150 20.36 9.29 -18.82
N ALA A 151 20.93 10.01 -17.86
CA ALA A 151 20.20 10.49 -16.68
C ALA A 151 19.07 11.46 -17.07
N SER A 152 19.32 12.36 -18.03
CA SER A 152 18.32 13.31 -18.54
C SER A 152 17.19 12.58 -19.28
N LEU A 153 17.52 11.57 -20.08
CA LEU A 153 16.54 10.76 -20.80
C LEU A 153 15.67 9.96 -19.83
N LEU A 154 16.27 9.31 -18.83
CA LEU A 154 15.55 8.57 -17.80
C LEU A 154 14.63 9.49 -16.99
N LYS A 155 15.12 10.67 -16.56
CA LYS A 155 14.29 11.69 -15.90
C LYS A 155 13.10 12.13 -16.77
N LYS A 156 13.32 12.32 -18.07
CA LYS A 156 12.25 12.67 -19.03
C LYS A 156 11.22 11.54 -19.15
N ARG A 157 11.67 10.30 -19.32
CA ARG A 157 10.82 9.10 -19.42
C ARG A 157 9.98 8.90 -18.16
N ILE A 158 10.61 8.97 -16.99
CA ILE A 158 9.90 8.98 -15.71
C ILE A 158 8.85 10.08 -15.75
N GLY A 159 9.19 11.32 -16.11
CA GLY A 159 8.24 12.42 -16.22
C GLY A 159 7.01 12.13 -17.11
N GLN A 160 7.21 11.49 -18.26
CA GLN A 160 6.15 11.16 -19.24
C GLN A 160 5.18 10.06 -18.79
N THR A 161 5.63 9.14 -17.94
CA THR A 161 4.77 8.08 -17.41
C THR A 161 3.67 8.63 -16.52
N LYS A 162 2.53 7.94 -16.47
CA LYS A 162 1.37 8.32 -15.66
C LYS A 162 1.53 7.93 -14.19
N ARG A 163 2.02 6.73 -13.94
CA ARG A 163 2.24 6.16 -12.61
C ARG A 163 3.67 5.65 -12.51
N PHE A 164 4.18 5.58 -11.28
CA PHE A 164 5.47 4.98 -10.98
C PHE A 164 5.26 3.83 -10.01
N VAL A 165 5.78 2.66 -10.35
CA VAL A 165 5.76 1.47 -9.52
C VAL A 165 7.19 1.04 -9.26
N LEU A 166 7.55 0.92 -7.99
CA LEU A 166 8.84 0.36 -7.59
C LEU A 166 8.64 -1.11 -7.21
N LEU A 167 9.23 -2.03 -7.96
CA LEU A 167 9.38 -3.42 -7.53
C LEU A 167 10.37 -3.47 -6.36
N ALA A 168 9.84 -3.56 -5.15
CA ALA A 168 10.59 -3.40 -3.91
C ALA A 168 11.06 -4.76 -3.40
N SER A 169 12.34 -5.04 -3.55
CA SER A 169 13.03 -6.23 -3.05
C SER A 169 14.22 -5.83 -2.16
N PRO A 170 14.88 -6.77 -1.47
CA PRO A 170 16.17 -6.49 -0.83
C PRO A 170 17.23 -5.93 -1.80
N ASN A 171 17.23 -6.37 -3.07
CA ASN A 171 18.19 -5.91 -4.09
C ASN A 171 17.93 -4.48 -4.56
N SER A 172 16.72 -3.95 -4.36
CA SER A 172 16.41 -2.54 -4.64
C SER A 172 17.26 -1.60 -3.78
N LYS A 173 17.71 -2.05 -2.59
CA LYS A 173 18.53 -1.27 -1.64
C LYS A 173 19.92 -1.03 -2.15
N GLU A 174 20.49 -2.08 -2.70
CA GLU A 174 21.86 -2.11 -3.17
C GLU A 174 21.98 -1.50 -4.57
N SER A 175 20.84 -1.28 -5.25
CA SER A 175 20.82 -0.61 -6.54
C SER A 175 21.17 0.86 -6.39
N ARG A 176 22.11 1.31 -7.21
CA ARG A 176 22.53 2.73 -7.27
C ARG A 176 21.47 3.63 -7.89
N TRP A 177 20.61 3.07 -8.73
CA TRP A 177 19.66 3.81 -9.55
C TRP A 177 18.25 3.81 -8.98
N VAL A 178 17.80 2.70 -8.40
CA VAL A 178 16.41 2.56 -7.92
C VAL A 178 16.02 3.66 -6.92
N PRO A 179 16.82 3.97 -5.87
CA PRO A 179 16.51 5.08 -4.97
C PRO A 179 16.49 6.44 -5.67
N TRP A 180 17.38 6.63 -6.67
CA TRP A 180 17.44 7.86 -7.45
C TRP A 180 16.21 8.04 -8.34
N GLU A 181 15.80 6.99 -9.06
CA GLU A 181 14.57 6.97 -9.87
C GLU A 181 13.33 7.27 -9.01
N LEU A 182 13.24 6.66 -7.83
CA LEU A 182 12.17 6.91 -6.87
C LEU A 182 12.14 8.38 -6.43
N GLY A 183 13.30 8.96 -6.09
CA GLY A 183 13.40 10.37 -5.71
C GLY A 183 13.00 11.32 -6.84
N ILE A 184 13.41 11.04 -8.08
CA ILE A 184 13.01 11.81 -9.27
C ILE A 184 11.50 11.70 -9.49
N ALA A 185 10.93 10.50 -9.35
CA ALA A 185 9.50 10.27 -9.50
C ALA A 185 8.71 11.02 -8.42
N ASP A 186 9.16 10.98 -7.17
CA ASP A 186 8.51 11.66 -6.05
C ASP A 186 8.47 13.18 -6.26
N GLY A 187 9.62 13.78 -6.56
CA GLY A 187 9.73 15.22 -6.79
C GLY A 187 8.93 15.73 -8.00
N ASN A 188 8.69 14.89 -9.02
CA ASN A 188 8.00 15.29 -10.24
C ASN A 188 6.49 14.98 -10.21
N LYS A 189 6.10 13.82 -9.66
CA LYS A 189 4.73 13.30 -9.78
C LYS A 189 3.89 13.47 -8.52
N GLY A 190 4.54 13.52 -7.36
CA GLY A 190 3.92 13.43 -6.06
C GLY A 190 3.57 11.99 -5.66
N ILE A 191 3.56 11.78 -4.34
CA ILE A 191 3.43 10.48 -3.68
C ILE A 191 2.19 9.68 -4.07
N GLU A 192 1.09 10.37 -4.40
CA GLU A 192 -0.21 9.79 -4.79
C GLU A 192 -0.14 8.97 -6.10
N LYS A 193 0.88 9.22 -6.94
CA LYS A 193 1.12 8.51 -8.21
C LYS A 193 2.20 7.44 -8.12
N ILE A 194 2.69 7.18 -6.91
CA ILE A 194 3.76 6.24 -6.63
C ILE A 194 3.23 5.10 -5.77
N ALA A 195 3.54 3.87 -6.14
CA ALA A 195 3.27 2.71 -5.31
C ALA A 195 4.48 1.77 -5.30
N LEU A 196 4.74 1.17 -4.14
CA LEU A 196 5.66 0.06 -4.01
C LEU A 196 4.92 -1.21 -4.39
N PHE A 197 5.54 -2.04 -5.19
CA PHE A 197 5.13 -3.41 -5.44
C PHE A 197 6.07 -4.34 -4.69
N PRO A 198 5.69 -4.81 -3.49
CA PRO A 198 6.57 -5.60 -2.66
C PRO A 198 6.90 -6.93 -3.32
N ALA A 199 8.16 -7.34 -3.26
CA ALA A 199 8.62 -8.67 -3.62
C ALA A 199 9.29 -9.29 -2.39
N ALA A 200 8.47 -9.62 -1.39
CA ALA A 200 8.93 -10.13 -0.10
C ALA A 200 9.36 -11.61 -0.19
N ASP A 201 10.15 -12.08 0.78
CA ASP A 201 10.48 -13.52 0.85
C ASP A 201 9.29 -14.32 1.38
N THR A 202 8.55 -13.72 2.32
CA THR A 202 7.30 -14.25 2.84
C THR A 202 6.20 -13.19 2.82
N SER A 203 4.94 -13.64 2.71
CA SER A 203 3.77 -12.78 2.44
C SER A 203 3.45 -11.75 3.53
N HIS A 204 4.02 -11.91 4.73
CA HIS A 204 3.82 -11.03 5.88
C HIS A 204 5.09 -10.28 6.28
N GLU A 205 6.19 -10.51 5.58
CA GLU A 205 7.47 -9.89 5.90
C GLU A 205 7.51 -8.46 5.38
N LYS A 206 7.72 -7.53 6.32
CA LYS A 206 8.00 -6.12 6.05
C LYS A 206 9.50 -5.81 6.08
N ALA A 207 10.39 -6.81 6.09
CA ALA A 207 11.83 -6.57 6.26
C ALA A 207 12.46 -5.77 5.10
N TRP A 208 11.96 -5.91 3.88
CA TRP A 208 12.29 -5.02 2.75
C TRP A 208 11.81 -3.57 2.96
N ALA A 209 10.81 -3.37 3.83
CA ALA A 209 10.33 -2.06 4.30
C ALA A 209 11.11 -1.52 5.52
N SER A 210 12.28 -2.09 5.84
CA SER A 210 13.22 -1.54 6.84
C SER A 210 13.80 -0.16 6.46
N TRP A 211 13.44 0.37 5.29
CA TRP A 211 13.78 1.73 4.91
C TRP A 211 12.65 2.63 5.39
N GLU A 212 12.90 3.41 6.43
CA GLU A 212 11.89 4.27 7.05
C GLU A 212 11.19 5.17 6.02
N TYR A 213 11.94 5.66 5.02
CA TYR A 213 11.39 6.50 3.95
C TYR A 213 10.49 5.76 2.96
N LEU A 214 10.66 4.44 2.76
CA LEU A 214 9.72 3.67 1.93
C LEU A 214 8.33 3.59 2.57
N GLY A 215 8.25 3.76 3.89
CA GLY A 215 6.98 3.89 4.61
C GLY A 215 6.16 5.13 4.26
N LEU A 216 6.70 6.05 3.45
CA LEU A 216 5.96 7.18 2.91
C LEU A 216 5.01 6.73 1.79
N TYR A 217 5.39 5.73 1.00
CA TYR A 217 4.69 5.36 -0.22
C TYR A 217 3.57 4.34 -0.01
N ARG A 218 2.60 4.39 -0.91
CA ARG A 218 1.51 3.41 -1.00
C ARG A 218 2.05 2.05 -1.41
N ARG A 219 1.30 0.98 -1.13
CA ARG A 219 1.73 -0.40 -1.43
C ARG A 219 0.69 -1.15 -2.25
N ILE A 220 1.14 -1.88 -3.25
CA ILE A 220 0.31 -2.83 -4.00
C ILE A 220 0.24 -4.12 -3.18
N VAL A 221 -0.99 -4.55 -2.87
CA VAL A 221 -1.26 -5.73 -2.04
C VAL A 221 -2.42 -6.54 -2.62
N TRP A 222 -2.51 -7.80 -2.22
CA TRP A 222 -3.61 -8.69 -2.53
C TRP A 222 -4.45 -8.95 -1.27
N GLY A 223 -5.77 -8.75 -1.35
CA GLY A 223 -6.62 -8.97 -0.19
C GLY A 223 -8.10 -8.63 -0.41
N ASP A 224 -8.85 -8.64 0.68
CA ASP A 224 -10.27 -8.29 0.68
C ASP A 224 -10.45 -6.76 0.59
N LEU A 225 -11.29 -6.29 -0.34
CA LEU A 225 -11.64 -4.87 -0.49
C LEU A 225 -13.16 -4.70 -0.38
N GLN A 226 -13.60 -3.67 0.35
CA GLN A 226 -15.03 -3.40 0.53
C GLN A 226 -15.73 -3.19 -0.82
N GLY A 227 -16.90 -3.82 -0.99
CA GLY A 227 -17.66 -3.78 -2.24
C GLY A 227 -17.26 -4.86 -3.27
N TYR A 228 -16.24 -5.67 -2.98
CA TYR A 228 -15.83 -6.79 -3.83
C TYR A 228 -16.17 -8.11 -3.15
N GLN A 229 -16.72 -9.05 -3.92
CA GLN A 229 -17.05 -10.40 -3.43
C GLN A 229 -15.84 -11.33 -3.37
N LYS A 230 -14.76 -10.98 -4.06
CA LYS A 230 -13.51 -11.75 -4.13
C LYS A 230 -12.35 -10.84 -3.75
N LYS A 231 -11.23 -11.47 -3.39
CA LYS A 231 -9.96 -10.75 -3.21
C LYS A 231 -9.57 -10.04 -4.50
N VAL A 232 -8.94 -8.88 -4.35
CA VAL A 232 -8.49 -8.04 -5.46
C VAL A 232 -7.10 -7.50 -5.19
N TRP A 233 -6.43 -7.09 -6.27
CA TRP A 233 -5.25 -6.26 -6.19
C TRP A 233 -5.67 -4.83 -5.89
N MET A 234 -5.01 -4.21 -4.92
CA MET A 234 -5.30 -2.85 -4.50
C MET A 234 -4.03 -2.11 -4.12
N VAL A 235 -4.09 -0.78 -4.19
CA VAL A 235 -3.07 0.14 -3.71
C VAL A 235 -3.55 0.71 -2.37
N ILE A 236 -2.83 0.38 -1.30
CA ILE A 236 -3.15 0.84 0.06
C ILE A 236 -2.32 2.06 0.45
N ASP A 237 -2.98 3.00 1.12
CA ASP A 237 -2.34 4.03 1.93
C ASP A 237 -2.50 3.60 3.40
N GLU A 238 -1.44 3.01 3.97
CA GLU A 238 -1.47 2.50 5.35
C GLU A 238 -1.73 3.63 6.37
N LYS A 239 -1.31 4.87 6.08
CA LYS A 239 -1.45 6.00 7.02
C LYS A 239 -2.88 6.52 7.05
N ARG A 240 -3.49 6.66 5.89
CA ARG A 240 -4.89 7.11 5.75
C ARG A 240 -5.89 5.96 5.89
N ASN A 241 -5.40 4.72 5.86
CA ASN A 241 -6.20 3.51 5.93
C ASN A 241 -7.28 3.47 4.84
N VAL A 242 -6.89 3.85 3.62
CA VAL A 242 -7.71 3.81 2.41
C VAL A 242 -7.06 2.90 1.38
N ALA A 243 -7.88 2.29 0.54
CA ALA A 243 -7.44 1.39 -0.51
C ALA A 243 -8.20 1.69 -1.80
N THR A 244 -7.47 1.70 -2.91
CA THR A 244 -8.03 1.85 -4.26
C THR A 244 -7.72 0.59 -5.05
N GLU A 245 -8.70 0.02 -5.74
CA GLU A 245 -8.47 -1.12 -6.65
C GLU A 245 -7.32 -0.80 -7.62
N LEU A 246 -6.43 -1.77 -7.86
CA LEU A 246 -5.22 -1.56 -8.65
C LEU A 246 -5.54 -1.01 -10.04
N SER A 247 -6.56 -1.56 -10.72
CA SER A 247 -7.02 -1.10 -12.03
C SER A 247 -7.44 0.38 -12.03
N LYS A 248 -8.23 0.79 -11.03
CA LYS A 248 -8.68 2.18 -10.84
C LYS A 248 -7.50 3.11 -10.56
N TRP A 249 -6.58 2.69 -9.68
CA TRP A 249 -5.40 3.49 -9.40
C TRP A 249 -4.52 3.64 -10.66
N LEU A 250 -4.24 2.57 -11.40
CA LEU A 250 -3.50 2.65 -12.67
C LEU A 250 -4.20 3.55 -13.70
N ALA A 251 -5.54 3.54 -13.73
CA ALA A 251 -6.37 4.38 -14.58
C ALA A 251 -6.40 5.87 -14.19
N GLY A 252 -5.84 6.27 -13.05
CA GLY A 252 -5.74 7.70 -12.68
C GLY A 252 -6.69 8.16 -11.57
N ALA A 253 -7.44 7.24 -10.94
CA ALA A 253 -8.29 7.54 -9.78
C ALA A 253 -7.49 7.90 -8.52
#